data_AF-A0A7Y7UJR2-F1
#
_entry.id   AF-A0A7Y7UJR2-F1
#
_cell.length_a   1.000
_cell.length_b   1.000
_cell.length_c   1.000
_cell.angle_alpha   90.00
_cell.angle_beta   90.00
_cell.angle_gamma   90.00
#
_symmetry.space_group_name_H-M   'P 1'
#
loop_
_entity.id
_entity.type
_entity.pdbx_description
1 polymer ?
#
loop_
_entity_poly.entity_id
_entity_poly.type
_entity_poly.pdbx_seq_one_letter_code
_entity_poly.pdbx_strand_id
1 'polypeptide(L)'
;MQKGRRTRVKPKLPNFSNVKAFKYGNTLEMTNIVPDTSPILVMPHHQYMIKTTEQIKNMQLKSGMRADNIKSVNRTMRKLRRLVTANFNGGDDQLWITLTFKRNVQSPKDAYQAFTRFRLRLRRRYNVSYISVIEPQASGNWHFHVLMKSDDGSSLIIPNDQMANLWGEGFVNAKRLRNGENVASYLMAYLTNLEVEDTNKVTGKKVNHILKGARLRLYPRGLRIYRASKGIQRPKELRGVKSDILQKEKITNNPSSVFESQIETGSSLILYFTTEYYRTH
;
A
#
# COMPACT_ATOMS: atom_id res chain seq x y z
N MET A 1 9.62 -4.47 -19.46
CA MET A 1 9.39 -4.43 -17.99
C MET A 1 10.66 -3.93 -17.31
N GLN A 2 10.72 -2.66 -16.93
CA GLN A 2 11.87 -2.15 -16.18
C GLN A 2 11.74 -2.54 -14.70
N LYS A 3 12.62 -3.45 -14.26
CA LYS A 3 12.90 -3.65 -12.85
C LYS A 3 13.52 -2.36 -12.32
N GLY A 4 12.75 -1.57 -11.56
CA GLY A 4 13.35 -0.54 -10.71
C GLY A 4 14.15 -1.26 -9.63
N ARG A 5 15.42 -1.58 -9.92
CA ARG A 5 16.32 -2.27 -9.01
C ARG A 5 16.66 -1.27 -7.90
N ARG A 6 16.11 -1.50 -6.70
CA ARG A 6 16.50 -0.73 -5.52
C ARG A 6 17.78 -1.32 -4.97
N THR A 7 18.86 -0.55 -5.00
CA THR A 7 20.15 -0.91 -4.42
C THR A 7 20.30 -0.20 -3.09
N ARG A 8 20.75 -0.93 -2.08
CA ARG A 8 21.19 -0.34 -0.81
C ARG A 8 22.56 0.26 -1.06
N VAL A 9 22.72 1.53 -0.75
CA VAL A 9 23.92 2.31 -1.08
C VAL A 9 24.30 3.19 0.12
N LYS A 10 25.54 3.73 0.14
CA LYS A 10 26.05 4.63 1.18
C LYS A 10 25.87 6.17 1.02
N PRO A 11 25.10 6.74 0.07
CA PRO A 11 25.04 8.20 -0.07
C PRO A 11 24.11 8.86 0.94
N LYS A 12 24.53 10.03 1.40
CA LYS A 12 23.80 10.95 2.26
C LYS A 12 23.20 12.03 1.35
N LEU A 13 21.88 12.19 1.31
CA LEU A 13 21.25 13.35 0.67
C LEU A 13 21.88 14.62 1.27
N PRO A 14 22.35 15.59 0.46
CA PRO A 14 22.87 16.85 0.99
C PRO A 14 21.85 17.52 1.90
N ASN A 15 22.31 18.12 3.00
CA ASN A 15 21.43 18.73 4.01
C ASN A 15 20.58 19.87 3.42
N PHE A 16 21.08 20.56 2.40
CA PHE A 16 20.40 21.66 1.72
C PHE A 16 19.49 21.22 0.58
N SER A 17 19.37 19.92 0.32
CA SER A 17 18.51 19.41 -0.75
C SER A 17 17.04 19.60 -0.44
N ASN A 18 16.27 20.02 -1.44
CA ASN A 18 14.82 19.98 -1.40
C ASN A 18 14.33 18.52 -1.46
N VAL A 19 13.46 18.18 -0.51
CA VAL A 19 12.98 16.81 -0.32
C VAL A 19 11.47 16.78 -0.13
N LYS A 20 10.90 15.62 -0.45
CA LYS A 20 9.55 15.24 -0.07
C LYS A 20 9.65 14.15 0.98
N ALA A 21 9.06 14.38 2.15
CA ALA A 21 9.10 13.45 3.26
C ALA A 21 7.71 13.01 3.71
N PHE A 22 7.65 11.83 4.33
CA PHE A 22 6.46 11.27 4.95
C PHE A 22 6.79 10.80 6.36
N LYS A 23 6.12 11.36 7.37
CA LYS A 23 6.18 10.89 8.76
C LYS A 23 5.01 9.94 9.03
N TYR A 24 5.30 8.74 9.52
CA TYR A 24 4.30 7.73 9.87
C TYR A 24 4.88 6.73 10.87
N GLY A 25 4.13 6.44 11.94
CA GLY A 25 4.65 5.65 13.06
C GLY A 25 6.00 6.19 13.53
N ASN A 26 6.97 5.30 13.75
CA ASN A 26 8.32 5.68 14.18
C ASN A 26 9.28 5.85 12.99
N THR A 27 8.78 6.34 11.85
CA THR A 27 9.56 6.45 10.60
C THR A 27 9.34 7.79 9.93
N LEU A 28 10.45 8.41 9.52
CA LEU A 28 10.47 9.48 8.52
C LEU A 28 11.11 8.93 7.22
N GLU A 29 10.30 8.81 6.17
CA GLU A 29 10.77 8.47 4.82
C GLU A 29 11.00 9.77 4.05
N MET A 30 12.20 9.99 3.53
CA MET A 30 12.59 11.22 2.83
C MET A 30 13.14 10.87 1.45
N THR A 31 12.60 11.47 0.40
CA THR A 31 13.08 11.29 -0.98
C THR A 31 13.46 12.64 -1.58
N ASN A 32 14.56 12.70 -2.34
CA ASN A 32 14.89 13.90 -3.11
C ASN A 32 13.74 14.31 -4.05
N ILE A 33 13.58 15.62 -4.21
CA ILE A 33 12.76 16.16 -5.29
C ILE A 33 13.68 16.28 -6.50
N VAL A 34 13.39 15.51 -7.54
CA VAL A 34 13.97 15.76 -8.85
C VAL A 34 13.26 16.98 -9.44
N PRO A 35 13.99 17.99 -9.96
CA PRO A 35 13.37 19.15 -10.59
C PRO A 35 12.36 18.69 -11.64
N ASP A 36 11.19 19.32 -11.64
CA ASP A 36 10.14 19.03 -12.61
C ASP A 36 10.55 19.58 -13.99
N THR A 37 11.44 18.88 -14.68
CA THR A 37 11.78 19.12 -16.08
C THR A 37 10.67 18.66 -17.02
N SER A 38 9.53 18.20 -16.49
CA SER A 38 8.40 17.83 -17.32
C SER A 38 8.05 19.02 -18.21
N PRO A 39 8.01 18.83 -19.54
CA PRO A 39 7.67 19.89 -20.48
C PRO A 39 6.20 20.29 -20.36
N ILE A 40 5.46 19.72 -19.41
CA ILE A 40 4.02 19.79 -19.27
C ILE A 40 3.66 20.20 -17.84
N LEU A 41 2.78 21.17 -17.70
CA LEU A 41 2.10 21.55 -16.46
C LEU A 41 0.67 21.01 -16.48
N VAL A 42 0.32 20.13 -15.54
CA VAL A 42 -1.04 19.58 -15.41
C VAL A 42 -1.98 20.62 -14.81
N MET A 43 -3.11 20.85 -15.46
CA MET A 43 -4.15 21.79 -15.05
C MET A 43 -5.44 21.05 -14.63
N PRO A 44 -6.38 21.73 -13.93
CA PRO A 44 -7.73 21.20 -13.68
C PRO A 44 -8.45 20.79 -14.98
N HIS A 45 -9.59 20.09 -14.86
CA HIS A 45 -10.44 19.68 -15.99
C HIS A 45 -9.76 18.79 -17.05
N HIS A 46 -8.79 17.98 -16.66
CA HIS A 46 -8.05 17.09 -17.56
C HIS A 46 -7.31 17.85 -18.68
N GLN A 47 -6.74 19.00 -18.37
CA GLN A 47 -5.94 19.79 -19.29
C GLN A 47 -4.47 19.78 -18.88
N TYR A 48 -3.59 20.07 -19.83
CA TYR A 48 -2.19 20.27 -19.56
C TYR A 48 -1.59 21.32 -20.49
N MET A 49 -0.72 22.17 -19.97
CA MET A 49 -0.01 23.18 -20.74
C MET A 49 1.39 22.69 -21.06
N ILE A 50 1.81 22.75 -22.32
CA ILE A 50 3.21 22.53 -22.68
C ILE A 50 3.98 23.79 -22.28
N LYS A 51 4.88 23.70 -21.30
CA LYS A 51 5.59 24.85 -20.71
C LYS A 51 6.43 25.62 -21.74
N THR A 52 6.94 24.95 -22.77
CA THR A 52 7.78 25.57 -23.81
C THR A 52 7.00 26.29 -24.89
N THR A 53 5.77 25.86 -25.17
CA THR A 53 4.94 26.45 -26.22
C THR A 53 3.73 27.20 -25.67
N GLU A 54 3.54 27.18 -24.35
CA GLU A 54 2.37 27.70 -23.62
C GLU A 54 1.01 27.16 -24.11
N GLN A 55 1.02 26.12 -24.94
CA GLN A 55 -0.19 25.54 -25.51
C GLN A 55 -0.90 24.64 -24.51
N ILE A 56 -2.18 24.91 -24.27
CA ILE A 56 -3.06 24.05 -23.48
C ILE A 56 -3.64 22.95 -24.37
N LYS A 57 -3.48 21.70 -23.94
CA LYS A 57 -4.00 20.50 -24.59
C LYS A 57 -4.88 19.71 -23.62
N ASN A 58 -5.86 19.01 -24.16
CA ASN A 58 -6.67 18.07 -23.39
C ASN A 58 -5.90 16.76 -23.18
N MET A 59 -5.91 16.24 -21.95
CA MET A 59 -5.37 14.92 -21.64
C MET A 59 -6.21 13.85 -22.33
N GLN A 60 -5.55 12.93 -23.03
CA GLN A 60 -6.21 11.73 -23.51
C GLN A 60 -6.59 10.84 -22.31
N LEU A 61 -7.90 10.70 -22.05
CA LEU A 61 -8.44 9.93 -20.91
C LEU A 61 -8.25 8.40 -21.04
N LYS A 62 -7.61 7.93 -22.10
CA LYS A 62 -7.48 6.50 -22.40
C LYS A 62 -6.02 6.12 -22.66
N SER A 63 -5.34 5.69 -21.61
CA SER A 63 -4.44 4.55 -21.74
C SER A 63 -5.12 3.34 -21.10
N GLY A 64 -5.55 2.40 -21.92
CA GLY A 64 -5.99 1.07 -21.49
C GLY A 64 -4.81 0.15 -21.16
N MET A 65 -3.57 0.66 -21.19
CA MET A 65 -2.38 -0.19 -21.10
C MET A 65 -2.24 -0.80 -19.71
N ARG A 66 -2.08 -2.12 -19.68
CA ARG A 66 -1.84 -2.94 -18.49
C ARG A 66 -0.68 -2.41 -17.64
N ALA A 67 0.33 -1.78 -18.26
CA ALA A 67 1.49 -1.20 -17.59
C ALA A 67 1.14 0.01 -16.71
N ASP A 68 0.23 0.89 -17.14
CA ASP A 68 -0.17 2.07 -16.38
C ASP A 68 -1.03 1.70 -15.17
N ASN A 69 -1.85 0.66 -15.33
CA ASN A 69 -2.57 0.06 -14.21
C ASN A 69 -1.58 -0.44 -13.13
N ILE A 70 -0.52 -1.15 -13.53
CA ILE A 70 0.50 -1.66 -12.58
C ILE A 70 1.24 -0.50 -11.87
N LYS A 71 1.58 0.59 -12.55
CA LYS A 71 2.19 1.77 -11.90
C LYS A 71 1.27 2.38 -10.85
N SER A 72 -0.02 2.53 -11.17
CA SER A 72 -1.05 3.05 -10.27
C SER A 72 -1.26 2.13 -9.06
N VAL A 73 -1.35 0.82 -9.28
CA VAL A 73 -1.46 -0.19 -8.22
C VAL A 73 -0.24 -0.13 -7.30
N ASN A 74 0.99 -0.08 -7.84
CA ASN A 74 2.21 0.06 -7.03
C ASN A 74 2.21 1.32 -6.16
N ARG A 75 1.73 2.45 -6.68
CA ARG A 75 1.56 3.68 -5.90
C ARG A 75 0.57 3.48 -4.76
N THR A 76 -0.51 2.75 -5.02
CA THR A 76 -1.52 2.38 -4.00
C THR A 76 -0.92 1.48 -2.93
N MET A 77 -0.14 0.46 -3.29
CA MET A 77 0.55 -0.42 -2.33
C MET A 77 1.54 0.34 -1.44
N ARG A 78 2.30 1.31 -1.99
CA ARG A 78 3.19 2.16 -1.18
C ARG A 78 2.43 2.99 -0.15
N LYS A 79 1.30 3.59 -0.55
CA LYS A 79 0.44 4.35 0.38
C LYS A 79 -0.13 3.45 1.47
N LEU A 80 -0.61 2.27 1.10
CA LEU A 80 -1.13 1.27 2.04
C LEU A 80 -0.05 0.81 3.02
N ARG A 81 1.17 0.52 2.55
CA ARG A 81 2.30 0.16 3.42
C ARG A 81 2.53 1.20 4.51
N ARG A 82 2.63 2.48 4.15
CA ARG A 82 2.82 3.58 5.12
C ARG A 82 1.66 3.67 6.11
N LEU A 83 0.43 3.50 5.62
CA LEU A 83 -0.77 3.53 6.45
C LEU A 83 -0.81 2.41 7.48
N VAL A 84 -0.42 1.19 7.06
CA VAL A 84 -0.35 0.03 7.95
C VAL A 84 0.76 0.20 8.97
N THR A 85 1.97 0.58 8.54
CA THR A 85 3.10 0.84 9.43
C THR A 85 2.82 1.96 10.44
N ALA A 86 1.98 2.94 10.12
CA ALA A 86 1.55 3.96 11.09
C ALA A 86 0.64 3.44 12.20
N ASN A 87 -0.09 2.35 11.97
CA ASN A 87 -1.25 2.02 12.79
C ASN A 87 -1.25 0.63 13.42
N PHE A 88 -0.46 -0.31 12.89
CA PHE A 88 -0.48 -1.72 13.28
C PHE A 88 0.95 -2.20 13.54
N ASN A 89 1.28 -2.32 14.82
CA ASN A 89 2.60 -2.75 15.30
C ASN A 89 2.54 -4.03 16.17
N GLY A 90 1.35 -4.62 16.29
CA GLY A 90 1.06 -5.70 17.23
C GLY A 90 0.51 -5.18 18.56
N GLY A 91 -0.10 -6.09 19.32
CA GLY A 91 -0.68 -5.80 20.63
C GLY A 91 -2.01 -6.53 20.86
N ASP A 92 -2.43 -6.57 22.12
CA ASP A 92 -3.69 -7.23 22.54
C ASP A 92 -4.94 -6.47 22.08
N ASP A 93 -4.76 -5.24 21.59
CA ASP A 93 -5.78 -4.41 20.97
C ASP A 93 -5.96 -4.69 19.47
N GLN A 94 -5.09 -5.47 18.83
CA GLN A 94 -5.02 -5.57 17.36
C GLN A 94 -5.27 -6.97 16.81
N LEU A 95 -6.04 -7.06 15.71
CA LEU A 95 -6.39 -8.29 15.03
C LEU A 95 -6.12 -8.19 13.51
N TRP A 96 -5.68 -9.28 12.93
CA TRP A 96 -5.72 -9.56 11.50
C TRP A 96 -6.86 -10.52 11.22
N ILE A 97 -7.82 -10.09 10.41
CA ILE A 97 -8.97 -10.89 10.04
C ILE A 97 -8.96 -11.14 8.54
N THR A 98 -9.11 -12.39 8.14
CA THR A 98 -9.33 -12.79 6.75
C THR A 98 -10.78 -13.19 6.59
N LEU A 99 -11.48 -12.52 5.68
CA LEU A 99 -12.88 -12.76 5.34
C LEU A 99 -12.93 -13.41 3.94
N THR A 100 -13.55 -14.58 3.89
CA THR A 100 -13.66 -15.41 2.70
C THR A 100 -15.14 -15.63 2.37
N PHE A 101 -15.52 -15.49 1.11
CA PHE A 101 -16.86 -15.83 0.68
C PHE A 101 -17.01 -17.35 0.52
N LYS A 102 -18.14 -17.89 0.96
CA LYS A 102 -18.52 -19.28 0.67
C LYS A 102 -18.89 -19.45 -0.81
N ARG A 103 -19.53 -18.43 -1.39
CA ARG A 103 -19.89 -18.38 -2.81
C ARG A 103 -18.78 -17.74 -3.64
N ASN A 104 -18.77 -18.03 -4.94
CA ASN A 104 -17.85 -17.37 -5.87
C ASN A 104 -18.34 -15.94 -6.16
N VAL A 105 -17.62 -14.93 -5.66
CA VAL A 105 -17.89 -13.51 -5.86
C VAL A 105 -16.80 -12.91 -6.73
N GLN A 106 -17.09 -12.73 -8.02
CA GLN A 106 -16.18 -12.10 -8.99
C GLN A 106 -16.47 -10.61 -9.19
N SER A 107 -17.68 -10.15 -8.84
CA SER A 107 -18.06 -8.74 -8.88
C SER A 107 -17.46 -7.97 -7.69
N PRO A 108 -16.57 -6.98 -7.91
CA PRO A 108 -16.04 -6.18 -6.81
C PRO A 108 -17.12 -5.35 -6.11
N LYS A 109 -18.17 -4.95 -6.83
CA LYS A 109 -19.31 -4.20 -6.29
C LYS A 109 -20.00 -5.02 -5.20
N ASP A 110 -20.27 -6.29 -5.50
CA ASP A 110 -20.95 -7.22 -4.59
C ASP A 110 -20.07 -7.49 -3.37
N ALA A 111 -18.76 -7.68 -3.58
CA ALA A 111 -17.79 -7.83 -2.52
C ALA A 111 -17.79 -6.63 -1.56
N TYR A 112 -17.82 -5.39 -2.08
CA TYR A 112 -17.91 -4.19 -1.25
C TYR A 112 -19.25 -4.03 -0.52
N GLN A 113 -20.36 -4.45 -1.14
CA GLN A 113 -21.67 -4.42 -0.48
C GLN A 113 -21.70 -5.38 0.72
N ALA A 114 -21.18 -6.60 0.55
CA ALA A 114 -20.99 -7.55 1.64
C ALA A 114 -20.11 -6.98 2.76
N PHE A 115 -18.95 -6.42 2.40
CA PHE A 115 -18.08 -5.77 3.37
C PHE A 115 -18.77 -4.60 4.11
N THR A 116 -19.63 -3.85 3.41
CA THR A 116 -20.41 -2.76 4.02
C THR A 116 -21.39 -3.29 5.06
N ARG A 117 -22.09 -4.40 4.79
CA ARG A 117 -22.97 -5.06 5.77
C ARG A 117 -22.19 -5.54 6.99
N PHE A 118 -21.06 -6.22 6.78
CA PHE A 118 -20.15 -6.63 7.85
C PHE A 118 -19.73 -5.45 8.73
N ARG A 119 -19.23 -4.38 8.10
CA ARG A 119 -18.81 -3.15 8.80
C ARG A 119 -19.93 -2.55 9.63
N LEU A 120 -21.15 -2.49 9.10
CA LEU A 120 -22.30 -1.93 9.83
C LEU A 120 -22.63 -2.77 11.08
N ARG A 121 -22.60 -4.10 10.98
CA ARG A 121 -22.79 -5.00 12.12
C ARG A 121 -21.67 -4.86 13.15
N LEU A 122 -20.42 -4.82 12.69
CA LEU A 122 -19.23 -4.66 13.53
C LEU A 122 -19.30 -3.37 14.37
N ARG A 123 -19.55 -2.23 13.72
CA ARG A 123 -19.57 -0.91 14.41
C ARG A 123 -20.73 -0.73 15.39
N ARG A 124 -21.77 -1.55 15.32
CA ARG A 124 -22.86 -1.56 16.32
C ARG A 124 -22.46 -2.23 17.62
N ARG A 125 -21.45 -3.10 17.59
CA ARG A 125 -21.02 -3.90 18.76
C ARG A 125 -19.65 -3.51 19.29
N TYR A 126 -18.78 -2.95 18.44
CA TYR A 126 -17.40 -2.67 18.79
C TYR A 126 -16.98 -1.28 18.34
N ASN A 127 -16.25 -0.58 19.21
CA ASN A 127 -15.59 0.67 18.90
C ASN A 127 -14.18 0.40 18.37
N VAL A 128 -14.09 0.18 17.06
CA VAL A 128 -12.86 -0.26 16.39
C VAL A 128 -12.55 0.55 15.14
N SER A 129 -11.27 0.73 14.91
CA SER A 129 -10.71 1.25 13.68
C SER A 129 -10.08 0.13 12.87
N TYR A 130 -10.24 0.19 11.56
CA TYR A 130 -9.73 -0.83 10.66
C TYR A 130 -9.18 -0.26 9.34
N ILE A 131 -8.30 -1.04 8.72
CA ILE A 131 -7.92 -0.97 7.31
C ILE A 131 -8.39 -2.27 6.66
N SER A 132 -9.26 -2.17 5.65
CA SER A 132 -9.72 -3.31 4.86
C SER A 132 -9.10 -3.27 3.48
N VAL A 133 -8.59 -4.40 3.01
CA VAL A 133 -7.99 -4.56 1.69
C VAL A 133 -8.73 -5.66 0.96
N ILE A 134 -9.18 -5.37 -0.26
CA ILE A 134 -9.74 -6.39 -1.15
C ILE A 134 -8.60 -7.05 -1.93
N GLU A 135 -8.59 -8.36 -2.00
CA GLU A 135 -7.55 -9.18 -2.64
C GLU A 135 -8.18 -10.13 -3.67
N PRO A 136 -7.64 -10.21 -4.90
CA PRO A 136 -8.03 -11.22 -5.87
C PRO A 136 -7.30 -12.52 -5.57
N GLN A 137 -8.05 -13.61 -5.42
CA GLN A 137 -7.49 -14.95 -5.42
C GLN A 137 -7.11 -15.42 -6.83
N ALA A 138 -6.29 -16.48 -6.91
CA ALA A 138 -5.96 -17.13 -8.18
C ALA A 138 -7.20 -17.66 -8.91
N SER A 139 -8.23 -18.09 -8.17
CA SER A 139 -9.54 -18.53 -8.68
C SER A 139 -10.42 -17.40 -9.23
N GLY A 140 -10.01 -16.14 -9.07
CA GLY A 140 -10.81 -14.96 -9.44
C GLY A 140 -11.81 -14.49 -8.37
N ASN A 141 -11.95 -15.24 -7.26
CA ASN A 141 -12.81 -14.83 -6.15
C ASN A 141 -12.17 -13.67 -5.35
N TRP A 142 -13.01 -12.76 -4.83
CA TRP A 142 -12.56 -11.65 -3.99
C TRP A 142 -12.48 -12.04 -2.52
N HIS A 143 -11.40 -11.66 -1.84
CA HIS A 143 -11.20 -11.86 -0.41
C HIS A 143 -10.97 -10.51 0.27
N PHE A 144 -11.20 -10.43 1.59
CA PHE A 144 -10.80 -9.27 2.37
C PHE A 144 -9.80 -9.64 3.45
N HIS A 145 -8.72 -8.87 3.52
CA HIS A 145 -7.88 -8.77 4.70
C HIS A 145 -8.23 -7.49 5.46
N VAL A 146 -8.50 -7.63 6.75
CA VAL A 146 -8.90 -6.54 7.62
C VAL A 146 -7.94 -6.50 8.79
N LEU A 147 -7.14 -5.43 8.87
CA LEU A 147 -6.39 -5.09 10.07
C LEU A 147 -7.29 -4.22 10.94
N MET A 148 -7.48 -4.58 12.20
CA MET A 148 -8.42 -3.97 13.12
C MET A 148 -7.76 -3.69 14.47
N LYS A 149 -8.12 -2.58 15.10
CA LYS A 149 -7.70 -2.23 16.46
C LYS A 149 -8.83 -1.60 17.25
N SER A 150 -8.81 -1.75 18.58
CA SER A 150 -9.68 -0.96 19.46
C SER A 150 -9.29 0.51 19.41
N ASP A 151 -10.29 1.39 19.51
CA ASP A 151 -10.05 2.84 19.44
C ASP A 151 -9.47 3.41 20.75
N ASP A 152 -9.73 2.74 21.87
CA ASP A 152 -9.29 3.11 23.22
C ASP A 152 -8.03 2.34 23.68
N GLY A 153 -7.50 1.43 22.86
CA GLY A 153 -6.35 0.59 23.20
C GLY A 153 -6.69 -0.56 24.14
N SER A 154 -7.97 -0.80 24.44
CA SER A 154 -8.41 -1.95 25.22
C SER A 154 -8.14 -3.27 24.49
N SER A 155 -7.99 -4.36 25.25
CA SER A 155 -7.82 -5.70 24.67
C SER A 155 -9.01 -6.05 23.78
N LEU A 156 -8.73 -6.30 22.50
CA LEU A 156 -9.74 -6.60 21.48
C LEU A 156 -9.82 -8.11 21.30
N ILE A 157 -10.80 -8.75 21.91
CA ILE A 157 -11.06 -10.19 21.78
C ILE A 157 -12.42 -10.38 21.14
N ILE A 158 -12.44 -11.01 19.97
CA ILE A 158 -13.68 -11.38 19.28
C ILE A 158 -13.57 -12.87 18.93
N PRO A 159 -14.38 -13.73 19.56
CA PRO A 159 -14.47 -15.15 19.21
C PRO A 159 -14.72 -15.35 17.71
N ASN A 160 -14.13 -16.40 17.12
CA ASN A 160 -14.16 -16.58 15.66
C ASN A 160 -15.57 -16.87 15.13
N ASP A 161 -16.40 -17.56 15.92
CA ASP A 161 -17.83 -17.77 15.68
C ASP A 161 -18.61 -16.45 15.68
N GLN A 162 -18.35 -15.57 16.65
CA GLN A 162 -18.93 -14.24 16.69
C GLN A 162 -18.51 -13.39 15.48
N MET A 163 -17.23 -13.45 15.08
CA MET A 163 -16.75 -12.76 13.88
C MET A 163 -17.36 -13.34 12.60
N ALA A 164 -17.53 -14.67 12.51
CA ALA A 164 -18.19 -15.34 11.40
C ALA A 164 -19.67 -14.91 11.29
N ASN A 165 -20.37 -14.77 12.42
CA ASN A 165 -21.74 -14.26 12.45
C ASN A 165 -21.83 -12.80 11.98
N LEU A 166 -20.85 -11.96 12.33
CA LEU A 166 -20.78 -10.59 11.80
C LEU A 166 -20.57 -10.60 10.28
N TRP A 167 -19.67 -11.46 9.79
CA TRP A 167 -19.37 -11.60 8.36
C TRP A 167 -20.58 -12.08 7.58
N GLY A 168 -21.13 -13.24 7.92
CA GLY A 168 -22.37 -13.78 7.38
C GLY A 168 -22.34 -14.18 5.89
N GLU A 169 -21.17 -14.14 5.23
CA GLU A 169 -21.02 -14.43 3.79
C GLU A 169 -20.10 -15.64 3.52
N GLY A 170 -19.55 -16.24 4.58
CA GLY A 170 -18.67 -17.40 4.49
C GLY A 170 -17.76 -17.55 5.70
N PHE A 171 -16.48 -17.78 5.43
CA PHE A 171 -15.51 -18.18 6.44
C PHE A 171 -14.69 -16.99 6.96
N VAL A 172 -14.25 -17.11 8.20
CA VAL A 172 -13.42 -16.13 8.87
C VAL A 172 -12.22 -16.81 9.51
N ASN A 173 -11.07 -16.16 9.41
CA ASN A 173 -9.89 -16.48 10.19
C ASN A 173 -9.39 -15.20 10.88
N ALA A 174 -9.54 -15.12 12.21
CA ALA A 174 -9.02 -14.03 13.01
C ALA A 174 -7.73 -14.46 13.73
N LYS A 175 -6.68 -13.63 13.63
CA LYS A 175 -5.39 -13.81 14.30
C LYS A 175 -4.99 -12.56 15.06
N ARG A 176 -4.38 -12.73 16.23
CA ARG A 176 -3.72 -11.65 16.98
C ARG A 176 -2.48 -11.18 16.22
N LEU A 177 -2.28 -9.86 16.11
CA LEU A 177 -1.02 -9.31 15.63
C LEU A 177 -0.01 -9.30 16.77
N ARG A 178 1.14 -9.95 16.59
CA ARG A 178 2.17 -10.00 17.64
C ARG A 178 3.10 -8.80 17.55
N ASN A 179 3.57 -8.34 18.71
CA ASN A 179 4.55 -7.27 18.79
C ASN A 179 5.81 -7.63 18.00
N GLY A 180 6.33 -6.69 17.21
CA GLY A 180 7.53 -6.89 16.40
C GLY A 180 7.30 -7.57 15.04
N GLU A 181 6.07 -8.04 14.74
CA GLU A 181 5.75 -8.52 13.41
C GLU A 181 5.76 -7.37 12.39
N ASN A 182 6.40 -7.59 11.25
CA ASN A 182 6.31 -6.65 10.14
C ASN A 182 5.00 -6.85 9.36
N VAL A 183 3.88 -6.48 10.00
CA VAL A 183 2.51 -6.61 9.49
C VAL A 183 2.38 -6.05 8.07
N ALA A 184 2.99 -4.88 7.84
CA ALA A 184 2.97 -4.24 6.53
C ALA A 184 3.67 -5.09 5.45
N SER A 185 4.82 -5.70 5.75
CA SER A 185 5.51 -6.56 4.77
C SER A 185 4.76 -7.85 4.50
N TYR A 186 4.15 -8.44 5.54
CA TYR A 186 3.33 -9.64 5.38
C TYR A 186 2.09 -9.36 4.53
N LEU A 187 1.37 -8.26 4.81
CA LEU A 187 0.23 -7.84 4.00
C LEU A 187 0.64 -7.52 2.56
N MET A 188 1.77 -6.84 2.35
CA MET A 188 2.23 -6.57 0.99
C MET A 188 2.55 -7.86 0.23
N ALA A 189 3.10 -8.88 0.89
CA ALA A 189 3.37 -10.17 0.25
C ALA A 189 2.07 -10.81 -0.28
N TYR A 190 1.01 -10.80 0.52
CA TYR A 190 -0.33 -11.22 0.05
C TYR A 190 -0.79 -10.37 -1.12
N LEU A 191 -0.71 -9.04 -1.07
CA LEU A 191 -1.27 -8.24 -2.14
C LEU A 191 -0.47 -8.28 -3.45
N THR A 192 0.82 -8.61 -3.41
CA THR A 192 1.70 -8.57 -4.57
C THR A 192 1.96 -9.92 -5.20
N ASN A 193 2.12 -10.97 -4.39
CA ASN A 193 2.60 -12.27 -4.87
C ASN A 193 1.43 -13.19 -5.19
N LEU A 194 1.62 -14.10 -6.14
CA LEU A 194 0.64 -15.11 -6.47
C LEU A 194 1.27 -16.49 -6.24
N GLU A 195 0.63 -17.33 -5.45
CA GLU A 195 0.96 -18.74 -5.37
C GLU A 195 0.30 -19.47 -6.54
N VAL A 196 1.11 -20.22 -7.29
CA VAL A 196 0.68 -21.03 -8.42
C VAL A 196 1.15 -22.45 -8.16
N GLU A 197 0.23 -23.40 -8.27
CA GLU A 197 0.51 -24.81 -8.19
C GLU A 197 0.89 -25.30 -9.60
N ASP A 198 2.02 -25.97 -9.71
CA ASP A 198 2.51 -26.58 -10.94
C ASP A 198 2.80 -28.06 -10.70
N THR A 199 2.66 -28.90 -11.71
CA THR A 199 2.98 -30.32 -11.59
C THR A 199 4.38 -30.57 -12.11
N ASN A 200 5.26 -31.08 -11.25
CA ASN A 200 6.61 -31.44 -11.63
C ASN A 200 6.55 -32.55 -12.69
N LYS A 201 6.99 -32.22 -13.92
CA LYS A 201 6.93 -33.11 -15.09
C LYS A 201 7.71 -34.42 -14.93
N VAL A 202 8.68 -34.47 -14.02
CA VAL A 202 9.54 -35.65 -13.80
C VAL A 202 9.01 -36.53 -12.67
N THR A 203 8.52 -35.92 -11.58
CA THR A 203 8.11 -36.67 -10.37
C THR A 203 6.60 -36.82 -10.21
N GLY A 204 5.80 -36.15 -11.06
CA GLY A 204 4.34 -36.09 -10.94
C GLY A 204 3.83 -35.34 -9.71
N LYS A 205 4.71 -34.84 -8.84
CA LYS A 205 4.35 -34.16 -7.59
C LYS A 205 3.93 -32.71 -7.85
N LYS A 206 2.90 -32.28 -7.13
CA LYS A 206 2.46 -30.88 -7.08
C LYS A 206 3.49 -30.05 -6.33
N VAL A 207 3.93 -28.95 -6.94
CA VAL A 207 4.89 -27.99 -6.37
C VAL A 207 4.27 -26.60 -6.42
N ASN A 208 4.29 -25.90 -5.28
CA ASN A 208 3.81 -24.53 -5.21
C ASN A 208 4.95 -23.55 -5.47
N HIS A 209 4.75 -22.66 -6.44
CA HIS A 209 5.68 -21.59 -6.78
C HIS A 209 5.08 -20.21 -6.49
N ILE A 210 5.88 -19.32 -5.90
CA ILE A 210 5.48 -17.93 -5.63
C ILE A 210 5.93 -17.03 -6.78
N LEU A 211 4.99 -16.57 -7.59
CA LEU A 211 5.21 -15.55 -8.61
C LEU A 211 5.17 -14.16 -7.98
N LYS A 212 6.35 -13.60 -7.71
CA LYS A 212 6.50 -12.26 -7.12
C LYS A 212 5.87 -11.19 -8.01
N GLY A 213 5.00 -10.37 -7.43
CA GLY A 213 4.36 -9.24 -8.13
C GLY A 213 3.29 -9.63 -9.17
N ALA A 214 3.00 -10.92 -9.37
CA ALA A 214 2.04 -11.37 -10.38
C ALA A 214 0.59 -10.98 -10.04
N ARG A 215 0.23 -10.98 -8.75
CA ARG A 215 -1.13 -10.64 -8.28
C ARG A 215 -1.52 -9.20 -8.58
N LEU A 216 -0.53 -8.30 -8.71
CA LEU A 216 -0.76 -6.90 -9.10
C LEU A 216 -1.50 -6.76 -10.44
N ARG A 217 -1.35 -7.75 -11.33
CA ARG A 217 -1.99 -7.76 -12.65
C ARG A 217 -3.46 -8.17 -12.62
N LEU A 218 -3.93 -8.73 -11.50
CA LEU A 218 -5.30 -9.19 -11.32
C LEU A 218 -6.23 -8.08 -10.85
N TYR A 219 -5.68 -6.97 -10.34
CA TYR A 219 -6.48 -5.81 -9.95
C TYR A 219 -7.02 -5.08 -11.18
N PRO A 220 -8.35 -4.98 -11.35
CA PRO A 220 -8.93 -4.20 -12.43
C PRO A 220 -8.65 -2.71 -12.23
N ARG A 221 -8.62 -1.97 -13.34
CA ARG A 221 -8.43 -0.52 -13.32
C ARG A 221 -9.55 0.14 -12.52
N GLY A 222 -9.19 1.14 -11.71
CA GLY A 222 -10.14 1.92 -10.92
C GLY A 222 -10.64 1.23 -9.66
N LEU A 223 -10.20 -0.01 -9.37
CA LEU A 223 -10.56 -0.68 -8.13
C LEU A 223 -10.00 0.06 -6.91
N ARG A 224 -10.85 0.26 -5.90
CA ARG A 224 -10.42 0.78 -4.60
C ARG A 224 -9.84 -0.34 -3.73
N ILE A 225 -8.57 -0.65 -3.94
CA ILE A 225 -7.86 -1.77 -3.29
C ILE A 225 -8.01 -1.76 -1.76
N TYR A 226 -7.95 -0.59 -1.11
CA TYR A 226 -8.13 -0.51 0.33
C TYR A 226 -9.08 0.61 0.77
N ARG A 227 -9.63 0.44 1.97
CA ARG A 227 -10.42 1.43 2.71
C ARG A 227 -9.89 1.49 4.13
N ALA A 228 -9.95 2.67 4.73
CA ALA A 228 -9.57 2.90 6.11
C ALA A 228 -10.70 3.63 6.83
N SER A 229 -10.96 3.23 8.06
CA SER A 229 -11.91 3.90 8.95
C SER A 229 -11.35 5.23 9.50
N LYS A 230 -12.17 5.98 10.26
CA LYS A 230 -11.83 7.33 10.73
C LYS A 230 -10.65 7.36 11.70
N GLY A 231 -10.53 6.41 12.62
CA GLY A 231 -9.45 6.40 13.63
C GLY A 231 -8.10 5.87 13.13
N ILE A 232 -7.97 5.59 11.82
CA ILE A 232 -6.67 5.27 11.22
C ILE A 232 -5.87 6.56 10.98
N GLN A 233 -4.70 6.64 11.63
CA GLN A 233 -3.77 7.75 11.50
C GLN A 233 -3.16 7.77 10.11
N ARG A 234 -3.18 8.94 9.45
CA ARG A 234 -2.64 9.09 8.10
C ARG A 234 -1.20 9.58 8.14
N PRO A 235 -0.32 9.11 7.23
CA PRO A 235 1.02 9.66 7.07
C PRO A 235 0.99 11.17 6.82
N LYS A 236 1.84 11.93 7.51
CA LYS A 236 1.99 13.38 7.33
C LYS A 236 2.99 13.63 6.20
N GLU A 237 2.55 14.28 5.13
CA GLU A 237 3.43 14.74 4.04
C GLU A 237 4.12 16.05 4.44
N LEU A 238 5.43 16.12 4.22
CA LEU A 238 6.27 17.29 4.43
C LEU A 238 7.05 17.59 3.15
N ARG A 239 7.30 18.86 2.87
CA ARG A 239 8.16 19.31 1.77
C ARG A 239 8.99 20.49 2.25
N GLY A 240 10.22 20.56 1.75
CA GLY A 240 11.16 21.63 2.12
C GLY A 240 12.60 21.14 2.10
N VAL A 241 13.47 21.89 2.75
CA VAL A 241 14.90 21.56 2.88
C VAL A 241 15.07 20.43 3.90
N LYS A 242 16.00 19.50 3.60
CA LYS A 242 16.26 18.34 4.46
C LYS A 242 16.64 18.74 5.89
N SER A 243 17.57 19.68 6.08
CA SER A 243 18.00 20.16 7.41
C SER A 243 16.83 20.62 8.26
N ASP A 244 15.93 21.41 7.67
CA ASP A 244 14.83 22.06 8.37
C ASP A 244 13.79 21.02 8.81
N ILE A 245 13.52 20.03 7.95
CA ILE A 245 12.64 18.92 8.29
C ILE A 245 13.22 18.08 9.42
N LEU A 246 14.52 17.76 9.37
CA LEU A 246 15.19 16.99 10.42
C LEU A 246 15.16 17.75 11.76
N GLN A 247 15.44 19.05 11.75
CA GLN A 247 15.37 19.90 12.93
C GLN A 247 13.95 19.96 13.50
N LYS A 248 12.96 20.22 12.66
CA LYS A 248 11.53 20.30 13.04
C LYS A 248 11.03 18.99 13.66
N GLU A 249 11.44 17.86 13.12
CA GLU A 249 11.06 16.54 13.61
C GLU A 249 12.02 15.99 14.69
N LYS A 250 12.97 16.80 15.16
CA LYS A 250 13.97 16.49 16.21
C LYS A 250 14.78 15.23 15.92
N ILE A 251 15.16 15.03 14.66
CA ILE A 251 15.92 13.87 14.20
C ILE A 251 17.40 14.21 14.18
N THR A 252 18.18 13.58 15.04
CA THR A 252 19.64 13.74 15.13
C THR A 252 20.41 12.50 14.66
N ASN A 253 19.72 11.37 14.45
CA ASN A 253 20.34 10.13 14.02
C ASN A 253 20.63 10.10 12.51
N ASN A 254 21.57 9.24 12.12
CA ASN A 254 21.81 8.95 10.71
C ASN A 254 20.65 8.11 10.11
N PRO A 255 20.46 8.13 8.77
CA PRO A 255 19.49 7.27 8.12
C PRO A 255 19.70 5.79 8.49
N SER A 256 18.64 5.13 8.95
CA SER A 256 18.64 3.69 9.22
C SER A 256 18.83 2.86 7.95
N SER A 257 18.35 3.36 6.82
CA SER A 257 18.55 2.76 5.51
C SER A 257 18.44 3.79 4.39
N VAL A 258 19.16 3.56 3.31
CA VAL A 258 19.16 4.39 2.10
C VAL A 258 18.99 3.50 0.88
N PHE A 259 18.12 3.92 -0.02
CA PHE A 259 17.83 3.23 -1.27
C PHE A 259 17.88 4.18 -2.44
N GLU A 260 18.48 3.73 -3.54
CA GLU A 260 18.39 4.41 -4.81
C GLU A 260 17.42 3.71 -5.75
N SER A 261 16.78 4.49 -6.60
CA SER A 261 15.97 3.98 -7.70
C SER A 261 16.06 4.92 -8.89
N GLN A 262 16.02 4.36 -10.08
CA GLN A 262 16.05 5.11 -11.32
C GLN A 262 14.74 4.95 -12.10
N ILE A 263 14.35 6.00 -12.81
CA ILE A 263 13.22 5.97 -13.74
C ILE A 263 13.73 6.51 -15.07
N GLU A 264 13.67 5.67 -16.10
CA GLU A 264 13.86 6.12 -17.47
C GLU A 264 12.57 6.79 -17.95
N THR A 265 12.71 8.00 -18.46
CA THR A 265 11.62 8.79 -19.04
C THR A 265 11.44 8.43 -20.52
N GLY A 266 10.30 8.84 -21.11
CA GLY A 266 10.05 8.61 -22.54
C GLY A 266 11.05 9.29 -23.48
N SER A 267 11.87 10.22 -22.97
CA SER A 267 12.93 10.93 -23.70
C SER A 267 14.33 10.35 -23.43
N SER A 268 14.42 9.10 -22.94
CA SER A 268 15.69 8.44 -22.55
C SER A 268 16.50 9.13 -21.45
N LEU A 269 15.95 10.18 -20.82
CA LEU A 269 16.53 10.79 -19.63
C LEU A 269 16.31 9.84 -18.44
N ILE A 270 17.37 9.57 -17.68
CA ILE A 270 17.33 8.74 -16.47
C ILE A 270 17.27 9.66 -15.25
N LEU A 271 16.18 9.55 -14.48
CA LEU A 271 16.01 10.28 -13.23
C LEU A 271 16.41 9.40 -12.05
N TYR A 272 17.25 9.91 -11.16
CA TYR A 272 17.70 9.22 -9.96
C TYR A 272 16.96 9.72 -8.72
N PHE A 273 16.47 8.77 -7.93
CA PHE A 273 15.77 9.01 -6.68
C PHE A 273 16.50 8.31 -5.54
N THR A 274 16.97 9.09 -4.58
CA THR A 274 17.54 8.61 -3.32
C THR A 274 16.50 8.77 -2.23
N THR A 275 16.17 7.68 -1.55
CA THR A 275 15.24 7.64 -0.43
C THR A 275 15.95 7.21 0.84
N GLU A 276 15.91 8.06 1.85
CA GLU A 276 16.45 7.83 3.19
C GLU A 276 15.31 7.53 4.18
N TYR A 277 15.56 6.62 5.11
CA TYR A 277 14.63 6.27 6.17
C TYR A 277 15.25 6.54 7.53
N TYR A 278 14.61 7.38 8.33
CA TYR A 278 15.02 7.71 9.69
C TYR A 278 14.07 7.10 10.72
N ARG A 279 14.59 6.74 11.89
CA ARG A 279 13.78 6.36 13.04
C ARG A 279 13.48 7.60 13.86
N THR A 280 12.22 7.86 14.13
CA THR A 280 11.82 8.92 15.06
C THR A 280 11.76 8.33 16.46
N HIS A 281 12.31 9.06 17.43
CA HIS A 281 12.20 8.75 18.86
C HIS A 281 10.82 9.16 19.39
#